data_AF-A0A3A5R3F6-F1
#
_entry.id   AF-A0A3A5R3F6-F1
#
_cell.length_a   1.000
_cell.length_b   1.000
_cell.length_c   1.000
_cell.angle_alpha   90.00
_cell.angle_beta   90.00
_cell.angle_gamma   90.00
#
_symmetry.space_group_name_H-M   'P 1'
#
loop_
_entity.id
_entity.type
_entity.pdbx_description
1 polymer ?
#
loop_
_entity_poly.entity_id
_entity_poly.type
_entity_poly.pdbx_seq_one_letter_code
_entity_poly.pdbx_strand_id
1 'polypeptide(L)'
;MKVRKELFKSKTLANGEHPIAIRIHHKKAKLVMTGVSTKAEYWNKEKLAVKCQDKKYKEKNKIVNDEYLRILQRVTEFDTINRPYDLDLLASHEEITAIYNEIDDNDTIPIYTNFFDLLDAKIQTYEEGSARKYRQLKNALIKIYGNEIAIKSINKTWFATLEENLKSKGVKQAKELIKRFITTYNWGFTEGHILYYKPISYNKRAYTSIIEKRTLDLEGFTFLQHLYNIGTNEHLNNWLNEPYTFNNNSYFNAINIFLIMVAFDGLAPIDLSYLRMKDLKRKQYKKMPLDYTRIKDSQYMKEYNTKNQIIEYYSVQLLRQKTKREVNIKLPCYIIDSLLYPYYYDEVGFKKKEDDFILNVFDKKTYSQLSKKQIYSRMSNYWNTLADALNDYIATIHNAPTSLTEKRITYYAARHTALNVLNDKGATLEEIANMAGHDLKTLEKSYLGDFNIKRKVESNLRIWENEPIQEEAIESSWENEPRQEETIEGSWENQP
;
A
#
# COMPACT_ATOMS: atom_id res chain seq x y z
N MET A 1 -3.07 -0.33 -24.45
CA MET A 1 -2.25 -1.39 -25.08
C MET A 1 -0.89 -0.79 -25.49
N LYS A 2 0.20 -1.58 -25.58
CA LYS A 2 1.45 -1.16 -26.26
C LYS A 2 1.82 -2.17 -27.35
N VAL A 3 1.97 -1.73 -28.60
CA VAL A 3 2.41 -2.54 -29.74
C VAL A 3 3.70 -1.94 -30.29
N ARG A 4 4.74 -2.75 -30.50
CA ARG A 4 6.03 -2.27 -31.04
C ARG A 4 6.67 -3.29 -31.97
N LYS A 5 7.35 -2.82 -33.00
CA LYS A 5 8.23 -3.62 -33.86
C LYS A 5 9.58 -3.81 -33.17
N GLU A 6 10.17 -4.99 -33.24
CA GLU A 6 11.50 -5.26 -32.68
C GLU A 6 12.25 -6.38 -33.42
N LEU A 7 13.57 -6.32 -33.36
CA LEU A 7 14.45 -7.40 -33.82
C LEU A 7 14.60 -8.43 -32.70
N PHE A 8 14.17 -9.67 -32.96
CA PHE A 8 14.16 -10.74 -31.96
C PHE A 8 15.52 -11.44 -31.88
N LYS A 9 16.41 -10.90 -31.04
CA LYS A 9 17.80 -11.36 -30.90
C LYS A 9 17.98 -12.69 -30.16
N SER A 10 16.96 -13.17 -29.46
CA SER A 10 17.03 -14.46 -28.75
C SER A 10 16.96 -15.67 -29.68
N LYS A 11 16.74 -15.45 -30.98
CA LYS A 11 16.84 -16.46 -32.03
C LYS A 11 17.73 -15.93 -33.16
N THR A 12 18.70 -16.75 -33.56
CA THR A 12 19.57 -16.50 -34.72
C THR A 12 19.34 -17.62 -35.71
N LEU A 13 19.09 -17.28 -36.98
CA LEU A 13 18.89 -18.24 -38.06
C LEU A 13 20.25 -18.74 -38.58
N ALA A 14 20.25 -19.86 -39.30
CA ALA A 14 21.48 -20.45 -39.85
C ALA A 14 22.26 -19.50 -40.78
N ASN A 15 21.59 -18.51 -41.37
CA ASN A 15 22.18 -17.47 -42.23
C ASN A 15 22.70 -16.25 -41.45
N GLY A 16 22.70 -16.28 -40.11
CA GLY A 16 23.15 -15.19 -39.24
C GLY A 16 22.14 -14.03 -39.08
N GLU A 17 20.93 -14.16 -39.64
CA GLU A 17 19.88 -13.15 -39.48
C GLU A 17 19.05 -13.38 -38.21
N HIS A 18 18.41 -12.30 -37.73
CA HIS A 18 17.46 -12.35 -36.62
C HIS A 18 16.04 -12.08 -37.13
N PRO A 19 15.03 -12.85 -36.70
CA PRO A 19 13.64 -12.59 -37.05
C PRO A 19 13.16 -11.22 -36.57
N ILE A 20 12.26 -10.61 -37.34
CA ILE A 20 11.57 -9.38 -36.96
C ILE A 20 10.20 -9.76 -36.40
N ALA A 21 9.87 -9.22 -35.23
CA ALA A 21 8.64 -9.52 -34.52
C ALA A 21 7.90 -8.25 -34.11
N ILE A 22 6.59 -8.38 -33.93
CA ILE A 22 5.75 -7.36 -33.33
C ILE A 22 5.42 -7.82 -31.91
N ARG A 23 5.85 -7.04 -30.92
CA ARG A 23 5.59 -7.30 -29.50
C ARG A 23 4.33 -6.54 -29.06
N ILE A 24 3.36 -7.28 -28.53
CA ILE A 24 2.10 -6.78 -27.97
C ILE A 24 2.18 -6.90 -26.43
N HIS A 25 1.88 -5.82 -25.70
CA HIS A 25 1.95 -5.78 -24.24
C HIS A 25 0.71 -5.13 -23.61
N HIS A 26 -0.04 -5.92 -22.83
CA HIS A 26 -1.20 -5.42 -22.06
C HIS A 26 -1.17 -5.79 -20.56
N LYS A 27 -0.57 -6.93 -20.20
CA LYS A 27 -0.34 -7.44 -18.84
C LYS A 27 0.75 -8.52 -18.88
N LYS A 28 0.68 -9.34 -19.95
CA LYS A 28 1.73 -10.23 -20.45
C LYS A 28 2.23 -9.70 -21.80
N ALA A 29 3.37 -10.20 -22.25
CA ALA A 29 3.91 -9.91 -23.59
C ALA A 29 3.66 -11.10 -24.52
N LYS A 30 3.20 -10.82 -25.74
CA LYS A 30 3.14 -11.81 -26.83
C LYS A 30 3.94 -11.30 -28.02
N LEU A 31 4.65 -12.21 -28.70
CA LEU A 31 5.44 -11.94 -29.89
C LEU A 31 4.73 -12.52 -31.11
N VAL A 32 4.53 -11.69 -32.12
CA VAL A 32 4.01 -12.10 -33.44
C VAL A 32 5.17 -12.04 -34.42
N MET A 33 5.55 -13.18 -34.98
CA MET A 33 6.65 -13.27 -35.93
C MET A 33 6.16 -12.84 -37.31
N THR A 34 6.87 -11.92 -37.97
CA THR A 34 6.46 -11.34 -39.26
C THR A 34 6.84 -12.20 -40.48
N GLY A 35 7.51 -13.33 -40.27
CA GLY A 35 8.02 -14.19 -41.34
C GLY A 35 9.29 -13.68 -42.03
N VAL A 36 9.72 -12.44 -41.77
CA VAL A 36 10.98 -11.87 -42.31
C VAL A 36 12.05 -11.71 -41.24
N SER A 37 13.31 -11.70 -41.66
CA SER A 37 14.48 -11.55 -40.81
C SER A 37 15.51 -10.62 -41.45
N THR A 38 16.44 -10.09 -40.66
CA THR A 38 17.56 -9.27 -41.16
C THR A 38 18.75 -9.38 -40.21
N LYS A 39 19.95 -9.01 -40.68
CA LYS A 39 21.14 -8.92 -39.83
C LYS A 39 21.00 -7.77 -38.82
N ALA A 40 21.61 -7.93 -37.64
CA ALA A 40 21.54 -6.92 -36.58
C ALA A 40 22.06 -5.53 -37.02
N GLU A 41 23.07 -5.50 -37.89
CA GLU A 41 23.66 -4.28 -38.48
C GLU A 41 22.69 -3.52 -39.41
N TYR A 42 21.78 -4.23 -40.07
CA TYR A 42 20.81 -3.68 -41.02
C TYR A 42 19.48 -3.29 -40.35
N TRP A 43 19.34 -3.44 -39.03
CA TRP A 43 18.17 -2.95 -38.29
C TRP A 43 18.39 -1.52 -37.77
N ASN A 44 17.45 -0.61 -38.04
CA ASN A 44 17.43 0.72 -37.45
C ASN A 44 16.59 0.70 -36.15
N LYS A 45 17.24 0.88 -35.00
CA LYS A 45 16.59 0.84 -33.68
C LYS A 45 15.69 2.06 -33.40
N GLU A 46 15.96 3.20 -34.02
CA GLU A 46 15.18 4.42 -33.85
C GLU A 46 13.94 4.41 -34.73
N LYS A 47 14.11 4.03 -36.01
CA LYS A 47 13.01 3.97 -36.99
C LYS A 47 12.22 2.67 -36.93
N LEU A 48 12.70 1.68 -36.18
CA LEU A 48 12.14 0.32 -36.08
C LEU A 48 11.85 -0.28 -37.46
N ALA A 49 12.87 -0.25 -38.33
CA ALA A 49 12.80 -0.64 -39.74
C ALA A 49 14.14 -1.19 -40.23
N VAL A 50 14.09 -2.02 -41.28
CA VAL A 50 15.26 -2.51 -42.02
C VAL A 50 15.86 -1.38 -42.85
N LYS A 51 17.17 -1.19 -42.78
CA LYS A 51 17.91 -0.17 -43.52
C LYS A 51 18.11 -0.58 -44.99
N CYS A 52 18.42 0.38 -45.86
CA CYS A 52 18.58 0.16 -47.30
C CYS A 52 19.73 -0.78 -47.69
N GLN A 53 20.65 -1.09 -46.77
CA GLN A 53 21.73 -2.05 -46.98
C GLN A 53 21.24 -3.50 -47.14
N ASP A 54 20.02 -3.82 -46.70
CA ASP A 54 19.40 -5.12 -46.95
C ASP A 54 18.78 -5.14 -48.36
N LYS A 55 19.16 -6.10 -49.20
CA LYS A 55 18.72 -6.18 -50.62
C LYS A 55 17.20 -6.15 -50.78
N LYS A 56 16.44 -6.67 -49.80
CA LYS A 56 14.97 -6.72 -49.83
C LYS A 56 14.33 -5.76 -48.82
N TYR A 57 15.03 -4.71 -48.39
CA TYR A 57 14.55 -3.83 -47.30
C TYR A 57 13.16 -3.25 -47.55
N LYS A 58 12.82 -2.86 -48.79
CA LYS A 58 11.49 -2.30 -49.13
C LYS A 58 10.39 -3.34 -48.90
N GLU A 59 10.59 -4.55 -49.42
CA GLU A 59 9.65 -5.66 -49.29
C GLU A 59 9.52 -6.12 -47.83
N LYS A 60 10.66 -6.33 -47.13
CA LYS A 60 10.67 -6.70 -45.71
C LYS A 60 9.97 -5.65 -44.84
N ASN A 61 10.24 -4.37 -45.06
CA ASN A 61 9.57 -3.30 -44.32
C ASN A 61 8.07 -3.21 -44.64
N LYS A 62 7.67 -3.48 -45.89
CA LYS A 62 6.25 -3.54 -46.25
C LYS A 62 5.54 -4.64 -45.44
N ILE A 63 6.05 -5.87 -45.47
CA ILE A 63 5.48 -7.00 -44.72
C ILE A 63 5.38 -6.69 -43.21
N VAL A 64 6.45 -6.15 -42.62
CA VAL A 64 6.47 -5.80 -41.19
C VAL A 64 5.47 -4.70 -40.86
N ASN A 65 5.32 -3.70 -41.74
CA ASN A 65 4.38 -2.60 -41.52
C ASN A 65 2.92 -3.04 -41.75
N ASP A 66 2.64 -3.87 -42.75
CA ASP A 66 1.30 -4.39 -43.02
C ASP A 66 0.80 -5.21 -41.82
N GLU A 67 1.64 -6.07 -41.27
CA GLU A 67 1.29 -6.87 -40.08
C GLU A 67 1.16 -6.00 -38.82
N TYR A 68 1.98 -4.95 -38.70
CA TYR A 68 1.88 -3.99 -37.60
C TYR A 68 0.57 -3.19 -37.67
N LEU A 69 0.18 -2.73 -38.87
CA LEU A 69 -1.07 -2.01 -39.10
C LEU A 69 -2.28 -2.90 -38.87
N ARG A 70 -2.25 -4.17 -39.30
CA ARG A 70 -3.29 -5.16 -38.99
C ARG A 70 -3.53 -5.28 -37.49
N ILE A 71 -2.46 -5.43 -36.71
CA ILE A 71 -2.57 -5.54 -35.25
C ILE A 71 -3.08 -4.23 -34.64
N LEU A 72 -2.64 -3.06 -35.13
CA LEU A 72 -3.17 -1.78 -34.66
C LEU A 72 -4.65 -1.61 -34.98
N GLN A 73 -5.09 -2.00 -36.18
CA GLN A 73 -6.50 -1.98 -36.56
C GLN A 73 -7.31 -2.88 -35.63
N ARG A 74 -6.83 -4.09 -35.34
CA ARG A 74 -7.47 -4.96 -34.34
C ARG A 74 -7.52 -4.34 -32.95
N VAL A 75 -6.46 -3.65 -32.51
CA VAL A 75 -6.49 -2.91 -31.24
C VAL A 75 -7.57 -1.83 -31.26
N THR A 76 -7.71 -1.10 -32.37
CA THR A 76 -8.78 -0.13 -32.56
C THR A 76 -10.15 -0.78 -32.54
N GLU A 77 -10.34 -1.92 -33.21
CA GLU A 77 -11.60 -2.68 -33.18
C GLU A 77 -11.97 -3.08 -31.75
N PHE A 78 -11.02 -3.61 -30.97
CA PHE A 78 -11.18 -3.90 -29.54
C PHE A 78 -11.52 -2.65 -28.71
N ASP A 79 -10.88 -1.51 -29.00
CA ASP A 79 -11.14 -0.23 -28.33
C ASP A 79 -12.54 0.31 -28.68
N THR A 80 -12.97 0.18 -29.94
CA THR A 80 -14.28 0.61 -30.43
C THR A 80 -15.41 -0.20 -29.77
N ILE A 81 -15.24 -1.52 -29.63
CA ILE A 81 -16.21 -2.38 -28.93
C ILE A 81 -15.96 -2.48 -27.42
N ASN A 82 -14.93 -1.78 -26.91
CA ASN A 82 -14.50 -1.75 -25.50
C ASN A 82 -14.28 -3.14 -24.87
N ARG A 83 -13.87 -4.13 -25.67
CA ARG A 83 -13.63 -5.52 -25.24
C ARG A 83 -12.29 -5.62 -24.48
N PRO A 84 -12.19 -6.42 -23.40
CA PRO A 84 -10.91 -6.73 -22.79
C PRO A 84 -9.95 -7.33 -23.82
N TYR A 85 -8.73 -6.80 -23.92
CA TYR A 85 -7.79 -7.28 -24.93
C TYR A 85 -7.42 -8.75 -24.72
N ASP A 86 -7.63 -9.52 -25.77
CA ASP A 86 -7.18 -10.89 -25.91
C ASP A 86 -5.92 -10.88 -26.80
N LEU A 87 -4.76 -11.23 -26.21
CA LEU A 87 -3.49 -11.22 -26.94
C LEU A 87 -3.44 -12.30 -28.02
N ASP A 88 -4.19 -13.40 -27.84
CA ASP A 88 -4.23 -14.50 -28.79
C ASP A 88 -5.04 -14.11 -30.02
N LEU A 89 -6.22 -13.51 -29.82
CA LEU A 89 -7.04 -13.03 -30.93
C LEU A 89 -6.41 -11.84 -31.67
N LEU A 90 -5.77 -10.90 -30.95
CA LEU A 90 -5.02 -9.80 -31.57
C LEU A 90 -3.90 -10.30 -32.49
N ALA A 91 -3.21 -11.37 -32.07
CA ALA A 91 -2.14 -11.99 -32.84
C ALA A 91 -2.67 -12.85 -34.01
N SER A 92 -3.85 -13.44 -33.88
CA SER A 92 -4.47 -14.30 -34.90
C SER A 92 -4.83 -13.53 -36.17
N HIS A 93 -5.13 -14.26 -37.26
CA HIS A 93 -5.71 -13.70 -38.48
C HIS A 93 -7.24 -13.82 -38.52
N GLU A 94 -7.84 -14.57 -37.59
CA GLU A 94 -9.28 -14.82 -37.49
C GLU A 94 -10.08 -13.54 -37.30
N GLU A 95 -11.10 -13.31 -38.12
CA GLU A 95 -11.97 -12.13 -38.02
C GLU A 95 -12.34 -11.86 -36.56
N ILE A 96 -12.23 -10.60 -36.13
CA ILE A 96 -12.82 -10.18 -34.86
C ILE A 96 -14.31 -10.13 -35.14
N THR A 97 -14.96 -11.29 -35.12
CA THR A 97 -16.41 -11.36 -35.16
C THR A 97 -16.92 -10.49 -34.02
N ALA A 98 -17.82 -9.57 -34.36
CA ALA A 98 -18.59 -8.87 -33.36
C ALA A 98 -19.20 -9.97 -32.49
N ILE A 99 -18.69 -10.13 -31.27
CA ILE A 99 -19.37 -10.97 -30.29
C ILE A 99 -20.61 -10.19 -29.84
N TYR A 100 -21.60 -10.07 -30.73
CA TYR A 100 -22.86 -10.70 -30.42
C TYR A 100 -22.56 -12.19 -30.54
N ASN A 101 -22.49 -12.87 -29.41
CA ASN A 101 -22.68 -14.31 -29.41
C ASN A 101 -24.05 -14.56 -30.08
N GLU A 102 -24.10 -14.79 -31.39
CA GLU A 102 -25.04 -15.77 -31.93
C GLU A 102 -24.52 -17.12 -31.44
N ILE A 103 -24.78 -17.40 -30.16
CA ILE A 103 -24.86 -18.75 -29.66
C ILE A 103 -26.21 -19.23 -30.16
N ASP A 104 -26.17 -20.30 -30.94
CA ASP A 104 -27.30 -21.16 -31.28
C ASP A 104 -28.23 -21.27 -30.06
N ASP A 105 -29.54 -21.07 -30.23
CA ASP A 105 -30.56 -20.98 -29.17
C ASP A 105 -30.69 -22.25 -28.30
N ASN A 106 -29.78 -23.23 -28.45
CA ASN A 106 -29.75 -24.48 -27.72
C ASN A 106 -28.56 -24.57 -26.74
N ASP A 107 -28.91 -24.64 -25.45
CA ASP A 107 -28.23 -25.37 -24.38
C ASP A 107 -27.09 -24.74 -23.56
N THR A 108 -26.96 -23.41 -23.46
CA THR A 108 -26.25 -22.81 -22.30
C THR A 108 -27.16 -21.94 -21.46
N ILE A 109 -27.64 -22.48 -20.34
CA ILE A 109 -28.46 -21.73 -19.38
C ILE A 109 -27.54 -20.86 -18.52
N PRO A 110 -27.68 -19.52 -18.52
CA PRO A 110 -26.90 -18.66 -17.64
C PRO A 110 -27.19 -19.00 -16.18
N ILE A 111 -26.13 -19.25 -15.40
CA ILE A 111 -26.22 -19.61 -13.97
C ILE A 111 -26.97 -18.52 -13.17
N TYR A 112 -26.76 -17.24 -13.52
CA TYR A 112 -27.51 -16.12 -12.95
C TYR A 112 -28.16 -15.27 -14.03
N THR A 113 -29.43 -14.96 -13.85
CA THR A 113 -30.20 -14.02 -14.69
C THR A 113 -30.42 -12.68 -13.99
N ASN A 114 -30.39 -12.64 -12.66
CA ASN A 114 -30.48 -11.45 -11.83
C ASN A 114 -29.11 -11.12 -11.21
N PHE A 115 -28.72 -9.85 -11.28
CA PHE A 115 -27.45 -9.36 -10.74
C PHE A 115 -27.35 -9.52 -9.22
N PHE A 116 -28.48 -9.50 -8.51
CA PHE A 116 -28.47 -9.66 -7.05
C PHE A 116 -28.01 -11.05 -6.62
N ASP A 117 -28.37 -12.10 -7.37
CA ASP A 117 -27.93 -13.47 -7.08
C ASP A 117 -26.42 -13.63 -7.32
N LEU A 118 -25.93 -13.04 -8.42
CA LEU A 118 -24.49 -12.94 -8.69
C LEU A 118 -23.75 -12.17 -7.60
N LEU A 119 -24.33 -11.07 -7.10
CA LEU A 119 -23.75 -10.26 -6.04
C LEU A 119 -23.71 -11.01 -4.70
N ASP A 120 -24.76 -11.79 -4.39
CA ASP A 120 -24.79 -12.63 -3.20
C ASP A 120 -23.76 -13.75 -3.26
N ALA A 121 -23.62 -14.42 -4.40
CA ALA A 121 -22.55 -15.37 -4.64
C ALA A 121 -21.17 -14.70 -4.45
N LYS A 122 -20.99 -13.47 -4.97
CA LYS A 122 -19.74 -12.73 -4.77
C LYS A 122 -19.49 -12.40 -3.30
N ILE A 123 -20.52 -12.03 -2.54
CA ILE A 123 -20.41 -11.73 -1.11
C ILE A 123 -19.89 -12.94 -0.34
N GLN A 124 -20.32 -14.15 -0.70
CA GLN A 124 -19.88 -15.39 -0.06
C GLN A 124 -18.38 -15.69 -0.27
N THR A 125 -17.75 -15.13 -1.32
CA THR A 125 -16.30 -15.28 -1.58
C THR A 125 -15.39 -14.47 -0.65
N TYR A 126 -15.95 -13.59 0.19
CA TYR A 126 -15.18 -12.65 1.00
C TYR A 126 -15.36 -12.81 2.50
N GLU A 127 -14.30 -12.46 3.25
CA GLU A 127 -14.42 -12.23 4.69
C GLU A 127 -15.30 -11.00 5.00
N GLU A 128 -15.84 -10.97 6.23
CA GLU A 128 -16.91 -10.05 6.66
C GLU A 128 -16.63 -8.55 6.38
N GLY A 129 -15.38 -8.10 6.55
CA GLY A 129 -15.02 -6.69 6.30
C GLY A 129 -15.09 -6.30 4.81
N SER A 130 -14.76 -7.22 3.91
CA SER A 130 -14.89 -7.03 2.46
C SER A 130 -16.33 -7.25 2.02
N ALA A 131 -17.00 -8.28 2.55
CA ALA A 131 -18.40 -8.58 2.30
C ALA A 131 -19.33 -7.40 2.64
N ARG A 132 -19.09 -6.69 3.74
CA ARG A 132 -19.85 -5.48 4.13
C ARG A 132 -19.95 -4.44 3.01
N LYS A 133 -18.87 -4.23 2.24
CA LYS A 133 -18.85 -3.25 1.13
C LYS A 133 -19.74 -3.67 -0.04
N TYR A 134 -19.81 -4.97 -0.32
CA TYR A 134 -20.70 -5.52 -1.34
C TYR A 134 -22.16 -5.54 -0.86
N ARG A 135 -22.42 -5.74 0.44
CA ARG A 135 -23.76 -5.55 1.02
C ARG A 135 -24.22 -4.10 0.94
N GLN A 136 -23.31 -3.14 1.14
CA GLN A 136 -23.60 -1.72 0.91
C GLN A 136 -23.99 -1.45 -0.56
N LEU A 137 -23.31 -2.08 -1.51
CA LEU A 137 -23.72 -2.05 -2.92
C LEU A 137 -25.13 -2.63 -3.09
N LYS A 138 -25.38 -3.83 -2.55
CA LYS A 138 -26.69 -4.48 -2.62
C LYS A 138 -27.81 -3.57 -2.12
N ASN A 139 -27.66 -3.01 -0.92
CA ASN A 139 -28.64 -2.10 -0.33
C ASN A 139 -28.85 -0.83 -1.16
N ALA A 140 -27.77 -0.26 -1.71
CA ALA A 140 -27.86 0.91 -2.57
C ALA A 140 -28.62 0.61 -3.87
N LEU A 141 -28.35 -0.53 -4.51
CA LEU A 141 -29.03 -0.97 -5.72
C LEU A 141 -30.50 -1.32 -5.45
N ILE A 142 -30.81 -1.99 -4.34
CA ILE A 142 -32.19 -2.30 -3.95
C ILE A 142 -33.00 -1.02 -3.80
N LYS A 143 -32.42 0.02 -3.20
CA LYS A 143 -33.07 1.32 -3.06
C LYS A 143 -33.36 2.00 -4.42
N ILE A 144 -32.52 1.77 -5.44
CA ILE A 144 -32.65 2.43 -6.75
C ILE A 144 -33.55 1.63 -7.70
N TYR A 145 -33.40 0.30 -7.72
CA TYR A 145 -33.97 -0.58 -8.74
C TYR A 145 -34.92 -1.66 -8.18
N GLY A 146 -35.11 -1.73 -6.85
CA GLY A 146 -35.82 -2.85 -6.23
C GLY A 146 -34.98 -4.13 -6.21
N ASN A 147 -35.63 -5.29 -6.13
CA ASN A 147 -34.95 -6.58 -5.92
C ASN A 147 -34.55 -7.30 -7.21
N GLU A 148 -34.69 -6.66 -8.37
CA GLU A 148 -34.40 -7.27 -9.66
C GLU A 148 -33.58 -6.34 -10.56
N ILE A 149 -32.44 -6.85 -11.01
CA ILE A 149 -31.65 -6.25 -12.09
C ILE A 149 -31.33 -7.37 -13.06
N ALA A 150 -32.10 -7.47 -14.14
CA ALA A 150 -31.86 -8.45 -15.19
C ALA A 150 -30.48 -8.23 -15.82
N ILE A 151 -29.58 -9.21 -15.74
CA ILE A 151 -28.18 -9.05 -16.20
C ILE A 151 -28.13 -8.68 -17.69
N LYS A 152 -29.06 -9.21 -18.49
CA LYS A 152 -29.19 -8.89 -19.93
C LYS A 152 -29.42 -7.39 -20.24
N SER A 153 -30.04 -6.66 -19.31
CA SER A 153 -30.35 -5.23 -19.48
C SER A 153 -29.17 -4.32 -19.14
N ILE A 154 -28.15 -4.84 -18.44
CA ILE A 154 -26.95 -4.09 -18.06
C ILE A 154 -26.16 -3.76 -19.32
N ASN A 155 -26.09 -2.49 -19.68
CA ASN A 155 -25.34 -1.95 -20.81
C ASN A 155 -24.80 -0.55 -20.46
N LYS A 156 -24.14 0.12 -21.41
CA LYS A 156 -23.58 1.47 -21.20
C LYS A 156 -24.64 2.50 -20.78
N THR A 157 -25.83 2.46 -21.38
CA THR A 157 -26.94 3.37 -21.07
C THR A 157 -27.48 3.13 -19.67
N TRP A 158 -27.75 1.86 -19.32
CA TRP A 158 -28.17 1.47 -17.98
C TRP A 158 -27.14 1.91 -16.92
N PHE A 159 -25.86 1.72 -17.22
CA PHE A 159 -24.79 2.10 -16.30
C PHE A 159 -24.66 3.61 -16.12
N ALA A 160 -24.86 4.39 -17.19
CA ALA A 160 -24.93 5.86 -17.08
C ALA A 160 -26.08 6.30 -16.17
N THR A 161 -27.24 5.63 -16.26
CA THR A 161 -28.36 5.85 -15.32
C THR A 161 -27.98 5.50 -13.88
N LEU A 162 -27.22 4.42 -13.66
CA LEU A 162 -26.69 4.10 -12.33
C LEU A 162 -25.76 5.21 -11.83
N GLU A 163 -24.84 5.70 -12.67
CA GLU A 163 -23.93 6.80 -12.31
C GLU A 163 -24.69 8.06 -11.90
N GLU A 164 -25.76 8.42 -12.63
CA GLU A 164 -26.63 9.56 -12.31
C GLU A 164 -27.29 9.41 -10.94
N ASN A 165 -27.90 8.24 -10.68
CA ASN A 165 -28.52 7.96 -9.38
C ASN A 165 -27.52 8.02 -8.23
N LEU A 166 -26.27 7.62 -8.48
CA LEU A 166 -25.20 7.65 -7.49
C LEU A 166 -24.61 9.05 -7.26
N LYS A 167 -24.90 10.07 -8.08
CA LYS A 167 -24.49 11.46 -7.81
C LYS A 167 -25.10 12.03 -6.54
N SER A 168 -26.26 11.52 -6.13
CA SER A 168 -26.87 11.84 -4.84
C SER A 168 -26.03 11.37 -3.63
N LYS A 169 -25.04 10.50 -3.86
CA LYS A 169 -24.07 10.06 -2.85
C LYS A 169 -22.80 10.90 -2.94
N GLY A 170 -22.10 11.05 -1.82
CA GLY A 170 -20.78 11.67 -1.82
C GLY A 170 -19.82 10.96 -2.79
N VAL A 171 -18.97 11.74 -3.48
CA VAL A 171 -18.06 11.28 -4.56
C VAL A 171 -17.31 9.98 -4.20
N LYS A 172 -16.77 9.89 -2.98
CA LYS A 172 -16.05 8.72 -2.48
C LYS A 172 -16.93 7.47 -2.34
N GLN A 173 -18.16 7.65 -1.85
CA GLN A 173 -19.11 6.56 -1.69
C GLN A 173 -19.57 6.04 -3.06
N ALA A 174 -19.94 6.96 -3.97
CA ALA A 174 -20.29 6.62 -5.35
C ALA A 174 -19.18 5.82 -6.03
N LYS A 175 -17.92 6.27 -5.91
CA LYS A 175 -16.74 5.56 -6.43
C LYS A 175 -16.63 4.12 -5.95
N GLU A 176 -16.79 3.89 -4.64
CA GLU A 176 -16.68 2.55 -4.07
C GLU A 176 -17.82 1.66 -4.57
N LEU A 177 -19.05 2.17 -4.65
CA LEU A 177 -20.20 1.42 -5.18
C LEU A 177 -19.99 1.02 -6.65
N ILE A 178 -19.62 1.98 -7.50
CA ILE A 178 -19.26 1.77 -8.93
C ILE A 178 -18.18 0.70 -9.05
N LYS A 179 -17.10 0.80 -8.25
CA LYS A 179 -16.00 -0.16 -8.26
C LYS A 179 -16.47 -1.57 -7.90
N ARG A 180 -17.30 -1.73 -6.86
CA ARG A 180 -17.83 -3.05 -6.48
C ARG A 180 -18.74 -3.62 -7.55
N PHE A 181 -19.60 -2.80 -8.15
CA PHE A 181 -20.48 -3.23 -9.24
C PHE A 181 -19.66 -3.81 -10.39
N ILE A 182 -18.70 -3.05 -10.91
CA ILE A 182 -17.84 -3.48 -12.01
C ILE A 182 -17.05 -4.73 -11.63
N THR A 183 -16.56 -4.82 -10.38
CA THR A 183 -15.83 -6.00 -9.90
C THR A 183 -16.72 -7.26 -9.90
N THR A 184 -17.96 -7.15 -9.42
CA THR A 184 -18.92 -8.26 -9.41
C THR A 184 -19.32 -8.65 -10.83
N TYR A 185 -19.63 -7.68 -11.69
CA TYR A 185 -20.03 -7.93 -13.08
C TYR A 185 -18.91 -8.61 -13.89
N ASN A 186 -17.68 -8.11 -13.78
CA ASN A 186 -16.52 -8.73 -14.44
C ASN A 186 -16.20 -10.13 -13.88
N TRP A 187 -16.37 -10.33 -12.58
CA TRP A 187 -16.21 -11.65 -11.96
C TRP A 187 -17.23 -12.65 -12.51
N GLY A 188 -18.51 -12.26 -12.59
CA GLY A 188 -19.54 -13.12 -13.16
C GLY A 188 -19.28 -13.54 -14.60
N PHE A 189 -18.71 -12.65 -15.42
CA PHE A 189 -18.25 -13.03 -16.76
C PHE A 189 -17.02 -13.96 -16.73
N THR A 190 -16.01 -13.64 -15.92
CA THR A 190 -14.74 -14.39 -15.88
C THR A 190 -14.93 -15.83 -15.41
N GLU A 191 -15.84 -16.06 -14.46
CA GLU A 191 -16.17 -17.40 -13.96
C GLU A 191 -17.25 -18.12 -14.79
N GLY A 192 -17.68 -17.54 -15.92
CA GLY A 192 -18.69 -18.14 -16.81
C GLY A 192 -20.14 -18.10 -16.29
N HIS A 193 -20.42 -17.34 -15.22
CA HIS A 193 -21.78 -17.18 -14.70
C HIS A 193 -22.67 -16.25 -15.54
N ILE A 194 -22.06 -15.36 -16.34
CA ILE A 194 -22.73 -14.48 -17.28
C ILE A 194 -22.22 -14.84 -18.68
N LEU A 195 -23.13 -15.20 -19.58
CA LEU A 195 -22.80 -15.56 -20.97
C LEU A 195 -22.54 -14.34 -21.86
N TYR A 196 -23.28 -13.26 -21.62
CA TYR A 196 -23.24 -12.05 -22.45
C TYR A 196 -22.67 -10.86 -21.64
N TYR A 197 -21.39 -10.57 -21.86
CA TYR A 197 -20.73 -9.45 -21.23
C TYR A 197 -20.80 -8.19 -22.09
N LYS A 198 -21.37 -7.12 -21.54
CA LYS A 198 -21.39 -5.78 -22.15
C LYS A 198 -20.41 -4.89 -21.40
N PRO A 199 -19.26 -4.50 -21.98
CA PRO A 199 -18.24 -3.76 -21.26
C PRO A 199 -18.74 -2.42 -20.70
N ILE A 200 -18.33 -2.13 -19.47
CA ILE A 200 -18.73 -0.93 -18.74
C ILE A 200 -17.50 -0.10 -18.41
N SER A 201 -17.54 1.19 -18.77
CA SER A 201 -16.48 2.16 -18.46
C SER A 201 -17.07 3.38 -17.76
N TYR A 202 -16.30 3.99 -16.86
CA TYR A 202 -16.70 5.20 -16.15
C TYR A 202 -15.55 6.20 -16.03
N ASN A 203 -15.87 7.49 -15.91
CA ASN A 203 -14.85 8.53 -15.77
C ASN A 203 -14.24 8.52 -14.37
N LYS A 204 -13.12 7.82 -14.19
CA LYS A 204 -12.41 7.75 -12.90
C LYS A 204 -12.04 9.13 -12.32
N ARG A 205 -11.80 10.14 -13.15
CA ARG A 205 -11.43 11.50 -12.70
C ARG A 205 -12.60 12.20 -12.01
N ALA A 206 -13.83 12.02 -12.51
CA ALA A 206 -15.05 12.53 -11.88
C ALA A 206 -15.27 12.00 -10.45
N TYR A 207 -14.65 10.85 -10.13
CA TYR A 207 -14.70 10.22 -8.82
C TYR A 207 -13.35 10.26 -8.08
N THR A 208 -12.51 11.24 -8.38
CA THR A 208 -11.25 11.46 -7.67
C THR A 208 -11.46 12.45 -6.54
N SER A 209 -11.06 12.04 -5.34
CA SER A 209 -11.02 12.90 -4.16
C SER A 209 -9.58 12.93 -3.66
N ILE A 210 -9.04 14.12 -3.41
CA ILE A 210 -7.78 14.25 -2.67
C ILE A 210 -8.09 13.82 -1.23
N ILE A 211 -7.39 12.80 -0.75
CA ILE A 211 -7.48 12.38 0.65
C ILE A 211 -6.29 13.02 1.34
N GLU A 212 -6.52 14.15 1.99
CA GLU A 212 -5.51 14.73 2.87
C GLU A 212 -5.28 13.78 4.05
N LYS A 213 -4.00 13.53 4.36
CA LYS A 213 -3.63 12.60 5.43
C LYS A 213 -4.00 13.21 6.79
N ARG A 214 -4.48 12.38 7.71
CA ARG A 214 -4.91 12.77 9.07
C ARG A 214 -3.76 12.68 10.08
N THR A 215 -2.56 12.95 9.61
CA THR A 215 -1.33 12.68 10.34
C THR A 215 -1.05 13.83 11.29
N LEU A 216 -0.54 13.54 12.49
CA LEU A 216 -0.06 14.58 13.38
C LEU A 216 1.36 14.99 12.98
N ASP A 217 1.63 16.29 13.08
CA ASP A 217 2.97 16.86 13.05
C ASP A 217 3.68 16.68 14.41
N LEU A 218 4.93 17.14 14.49
CA LEU A 218 5.71 17.11 15.72
C LEU A 218 4.99 17.83 16.87
N GLU A 219 4.43 19.01 16.62
CA GLU A 219 3.71 19.80 17.62
C GLU A 219 2.52 19.03 18.20
N GLY A 220 1.60 18.58 17.34
CA GLY A 220 0.43 17.80 17.74
C GLY A 220 0.79 16.49 18.45
N PHE A 221 1.85 15.81 18.03
CA PHE A 221 2.34 14.62 18.72
C PHE A 221 2.88 14.94 20.12
N THR A 222 3.76 15.94 20.26
CA THR A 222 4.31 16.34 21.57
C THR A 222 3.24 16.87 22.52
N PHE A 223 2.20 17.50 21.98
CA PHE A 223 1.03 17.91 22.74
C PHE A 223 0.29 16.73 23.36
N LEU A 224 0.06 15.64 22.60
CA LEU A 224 -0.51 14.41 23.16
C LEU A 224 0.39 13.77 24.24
N GLN A 225 1.71 13.80 24.06
CA GLN A 225 2.64 13.34 25.10
C GLN A 225 2.53 14.19 26.38
N HIS A 226 2.39 15.51 26.23
CA HIS A 226 2.21 16.42 27.35
C HIS A 226 0.91 16.15 28.10
N LEU A 227 -0.21 16.00 27.39
CA LEU A 227 -1.51 15.64 27.99
C LEU A 227 -1.43 14.30 28.73
N TYR A 228 -0.77 13.30 28.13
CA TYR A 228 -0.54 12.03 28.81
C TYR A 228 0.27 12.22 30.11
N ASN A 229 1.35 12.99 30.08
CA ASN A 229 2.17 13.23 31.27
C ASN A 229 1.41 13.97 32.38
N ILE A 230 0.50 14.89 32.04
CA ILE A 230 -0.38 15.55 33.03
C ILE A 230 -1.35 14.52 33.63
N GLY A 231 -2.10 13.82 32.78
CA GLY A 231 -3.10 12.84 33.23
C GLY A 231 -2.49 11.64 33.96
N THR A 232 -1.20 11.36 33.73
CA THR A 232 -0.43 10.34 34.46
C THR A 232 -0.46 10.62 35.97
N ASN A 233 -0.21 11.85 36.40
CA ASN A 233 -0.20 12.17 37.82
C ASN A 233 -1.56 11.95 38.50
N GLU A 234 -2.66 12.11 37.75
CA GLU A 234 -4.03 11.95 38.24
C GLU A 234 -4.51 10.49 38.18
N HIS A 235 -4.30 9.81 37.05
CA HIS A 235 -4.92 8.51 36.77
C HIS A 235 -3.99 7.31 37.03
N LEU A 236 -2.66 7.44 36.87
CA LEU A 236 -1.73 6.33 37.13
C LEU A 236 -1.48 6.08 38.63
N ASN A 237 -1.86 7.01 39.50
CA ASN A 237 -1.80 6.77 40.94
C ASN A 237 -3.03 6.01 41.47
N ASN A 238 -4.15 6.01 40.71
CA ASN A 238 -5.43 5.41 41.11
C ASN A 238 -5.96 4.34 40.14
N TRP A 239 -5.18 3.89 39.15
CA TRP A 239 -5.67 2.98 38.10
C TRP A 239 -6.18 1.63 38.62
N LEU A 240 -5.74 1.17 39.80
CA LEU A 240 -6.29 -0.05 40.43
C LEU A 240 -7.73 0.14 40.96
N ASN A 241 -8.09 1.38 41.32
CA ASN A 241 -9.42 1.72 41.82
C ASN A 241 -10.35 2.17 40.69
N GLU A 242 -9.79 2.83 39.66
CA GLU A 242 -10.51 3.28 38.46
C GLU A 242 -9.70 2.91 37.20
N PRO A 243 -9.83 1.66 36.70
CA PRO A 243 -9.00 1.17 35.62
C PRO A 243 -9.47 1.76 34.28
N TYR A 244 -8.97 2.95 33.96
CA TYR A 244 -9.31 3.69 32.74
C TYR A 244 -9.09 2.86 31.45
N THR A 245 -8.22 1.84 31.50
CA THR A 245 -7.92 0.92 30.39
C THR A 245 -9.13 0.07 29.96
N PHE A 246 -10.15 -0.07 30.80
CA PHE A 246 -11.43 -0.75 30.50
C PHE A 246 -12.53 0.25 30.09
N ASN A 247 -12.31 1.55 30.29
CA ASN A 247 -13.24 2.60 29.86
C ASN A 247 -12.83 3.16 28.49
N ASN A 248 -13.53 2.74 27.44
CA ASN A 248 -13.25 3.21 26.07
C ASN A 248 -13.68 4.67 25.84
N ASN A 249 -14.50 5.26 26.73
CA ASN A 249 -14.88 6.68 26.69
C ASN A 249 -13.86 7.57 27.41
N SER A 250 -12.83 7.00 28.05
CA SER A 250 -11.79 7.78 28.69
C SER A 250 -10.87 8.40 27.64
N TYR A 251 -10.80 9.73 27.63
CA TYR A 251 -9.84 10.46 26.80
C TYR A 251 -8.39 10.05 27.14
N PHE A 252 -8.11 9.77 28.41
CA PHE A 252 -6.78 9.35 28.86
C PHE A 252 -6.41 7.96 28.32
N ASN A 253 -7.35 7.01 28.32
CA ASN A 253 -7.21 5.72 27.64
C ASN A 253 -6.91 5.92 26.16
N ALA A 254 -7.68 6.79 25.52
CA ALA A 254 -7.53 7.07 24.10
C ALA A 254 -6.15 7.65 23.75
N ILE A 255 -5.66 8.63 24.51
CA ILE A 255 -4.32 9.19 24.35
C ILE A 255 -3.26 8.10 24.58
N ASN A 256 -3.36 7.33 25.67
CA ASN A 256 -2.37 6.28 25.96
C ASN A 256 -2.29 5.25 24.82
N ILE A 257 -3.42 4.76 24.31
CA ILE A 257 -3.44 3.82 23.18
C ILE A 257 -2.84 4.44 21.91
N PHE A 258 -3.05 5.74 21.66
CA PHE A 258 -2.44 6.40 20.52
C PHE A 258 -0.91 6.41 20.64
N LEU A 259 -0.38 6.70 21.84
CA LEU A 259 1.06 6.66 22.11
C LEU A 259 1.63 5.24 22.03
N ILE A 260 0.91 4.24 22.56
CA ILE A 260 1.25 2.81 22.38
C ILE A 260 1.35 2.48 20.89
N MET A 261 0.38 2.89 20.08
CA MET A 261 0.40 2.62 18.64
C MET A 261 1.59 3.29 17.93
N VAL A 262 1.94 4.52 18.29
CA VAL A 262 3.14 5.20 17.77
C VAL A 262 4.40 4.42 18.15
N ALA A 263 4.51 3.97 19.41
CA ALA A 263 5.64 3.16 19.87
C ALA A 263 5.74 1.81 19.14
N PHE A 264 4.60 1.20 18.80
CA PHE A 264 4.52 -0.03 18.01
C PHE A 264 4.68 0.19 16.48
N ASP A 265 5.50 1.16 16.06
CA ASP A 265 5.74 1.52 14.66
C ASP A 265 4.44 1.81 13.86
N GLY A 266 3.38 2.25 14.54
CA GLY A 266 2.06 2.40 13.94
C GLY A 266 1.44 1.08 13.51
N LEU A 267 1.59 0.03 14.32
CA LEU A 267 0.90 -1.22 14.14
C LEU A 267 -0.60 -0.96 13.93
N ALA A 268 -1.23 -1.64 12.97
CA ALA A 268 -2.61 -1.32 12.62
C ALA A 268 -3.55 -1.69 13.78
N PRO A 269 -4.67 -0.97 13.98
CA PRO A 269 -5.66 -1.27 15.01
C PRO A 269 -6.04 -2.75 15.08
N ILE A 270 -6.26 -3.38 13.93
CA ILE A 270 -6.57 -4.80 13.83
C ILE A 270 -5.44 -5.70 14.35
N ASP A 271 -4.20 -5.40 14.01
CA ASP A 271 -3.04 -6.20 14.42
C ASP A 271 -2.81 -6.05 15.93
N LEU A 272 -2.89 -4.81 16.45
CA LEU A 272 -2.71 -4.52 17.87
C LEU A 272 -3.83 -5.13 18.74
N SER A 273 -5.06 -5.22 18.23
CA SER A 273 -6.20 -5.83 18.95
C SER A 273 -6.01 -7.32 19.26
N TYR A 274 -5.16 -8.03 18.49
CA TYR A 274 -4.90 -9.45 18.69
C TYR A 274 -3.65 -9.74 19.51
N LEU A 275 -2.89 -8.71 19.88
CA LEU A 275 -1.62 -8.90 20.58
C LEU A 275 -1.86 -9.41 22.00
N ARG A 276 -1.09 -10.42 22.40
CA ARG A 276 -1.17 -11.08 23.71
C ARG A 276 0.07 -10.81 24.54
N MET A 277 -0.03 -10.98 25.85
CA MET A 277 1.07 -10.77 26.79
C MET A 277 2.34 -11.56 26.39
N LYS A 278 2.19 -12.80 25.92
CA LYS A 278 3.29 -13.66 25.45
C LYS A 278 4.01 -13.17 24.20
N ASP A 279 3.40 -12.27 23.44
CA ASP A 279 4.01 -11.73 22.22
C ASP A 279 5.09 -10.69 22.57
N LEU A 280 5.08 -10.16 23.80
CA LEU A 280 6.12 -9.28 24.36
C LEU A 280 7.33 -10.09 24.84
N LYS A 281 8.19 -10.50 23.90
CA LYS A 281 9.42 -11.25 24.23
C LYS A 281 10.54 -10.31 24.63
N ARG A 282 10.84 -10.20 25.93
CA ARG A 282 11.93 -9.37 26.45
C ARG A 282 13.29 -9.89 25.96
N LYS A 283 14.14 -8.97 25.51
CA LYS A 283 15.51 -9.20 25.03
C LYS A 283 16.38 -8.05 25.53
N GLN A 284 17.69 -8.25 25.46
CA GLN A 284 18.67 -7.24 25.82
C GLN A 284 19.79 -7.21 24.80
N TYR A 285 20.36 -6.03 24.58
CA TYR A 285 21.62 -5.88 23.87
C TYR A 285 22.50 -4.86 24.57
N LYS A 286 23.80 -4.98 24.38
CA LYS A 286 24.77 -3.99 24.85
C LYS A 286 24.87 -2.88 23.82
N LYS A 287 24.73 -1.63 24.25
CA LYS A 287 24.74 -0.44 23.37
C LYS A 287 26.00 -0.36 22.52
N MET A 288 27.15 -0.73 23.09
CA MET A 288 28.42 -0.88 22.38
C MET A 288 28.66 -2.36 22.08
N PRO A 289 28.83 -2.76 20.81
CA PRO A 289 29.28 -4.12 20.48
C PRO A 289 30.69 -4.35 21.03
N LEU A 290 31.00 -5.60 21.41
CA LEU A 290 32.36 -5.95 21.82
C LEU A 290 33.23 -6.09 20.58
N ASP A 291 34.30 -5.30 20.52
CA ASP A 291 35.32 -5.38 19.50
C ASP A 291 36.39 -6.38 19.95
N TYR A 292 36.32 -7.59 19.39
CA TYR A 292 37.27 -8.67 19.67
C TYR A 292 38.69 -8.40 19.13
N THR A 293 38.91 -7.33 18.36
CA THR A 293 40.27 -6.91 18.01
C THR A 293 40.92 -6.10 19.14
N ARG A 294 40.10 -5.52 20.03
CA ARG A 294 40.51 -4.63 21.13
C ARG A 294 40.38 -5.21 22.53
N ILE A 295 40.05 -6.50 22.67
CA ILE A 295 39.95 -7.18 23.97
C ILE A 295 41.23 -7.08 24.81
N LYS A 296 42.41 -6.98 24.19
CA LYS A 296 43.69 -6.81 24.90
C LYS A 296 43.96 -5.35 25.32
N ASP A 297 43.20 -4.38 24.81
CA ASP A 297 43.29 -2.98 25.19
C ASP A 297 42.56 -2.78 26.54
N SER A 298 43.34 -2.66 27.62
CA SER A 298 42.84 -2.49 28.98
C SER A 298 41.98 -1.23 29.15
N GLN A 299 42.24 -0.16 28.40
CA GLN A 299 41.46 1.06 28.46
C GLN A 299 40.11 0.86 27.78
N TYR A 300 40.10 0.25 26.59
CA TYR A 300 38.87 -0.16 25.90
C TYR A 300 38.02 -1.08 26.77
N MET A 301 38.61 -2.12 27.37
CA MET A 301 37.86 -3.07 28.22
C MET A 301 37.32 -2.40 29.49
N LYS A 302 38.04 -1.46 30.08
CA LYS A 302 37.55 -0.67 31.21
C LYS A 302 36.35 0.18 30.79
N GLU A 303 36.45 0.89 29.66
CA GLU A 303 35.35 1.69 29.12
C GLU A 303 34.13 0.84 28.73
N TYR A 304 34.35 -0.28 28.05
CA TYR A 304 33.32 -1.24 27.70
C TYR A 304 32.61 -1.80 28.94
N ASN A 305 33.32 -2.09 30.03
CA ASN A 305 32.70 -2.64 31.23
C ASN A 305 32.00 -1.58 32.08
N THR A 306 32.47 -0.33 32.06
CA THR A 306 31.94 0.74 32.94
C THR A 306 30.89 1.62 32.28
N LYS A 307 30.98 1.86 30.97
CA LYS A 307 30.09 2.79 30.24
C LYS A 307 29.08 2.09 29.33
N ASN A 308 29.27 0.81 29.01
CA ASN A 308 28.37 0.13 28.09
C ASN A 308 27.03 -0.18 28.75
N GLN A 309 26.01 0.55 28.31
CA GLN A 309 24.65 0.40 28.81
C GLN A 309 24.00 -0.85 28.21
N ILE A 310 23.38 -1.65 29.07
CA ILE A 310 22.47 -2.72 28.65
C ILE A 310 21.13 -2.06 28.32
N ILE A 311 20.67 -2.25 27.09
CA ILE A 311 19.36 -1.79 26.65
C ILE A 311 18.43 -2.99 26.59
N GLU A 312 17.39 -2.95 27.41
CA GLU A 312 16.28 -3.90 27.34
C GLU A 312 15.24 -3.46 26.32
N TYR A 313 14.73 -4.42 25.56
CA TYR A 313 13.67 -4.19 24.57
C TYR A 313 12.76 -5.41 24.42
N TYR A 314 11.50 -5.20 24.05
CA TYR A 314 10.63 -6.27 23.59
C TYR A 314 10.79 -6.50 22.09
N SER A 315 10.85 -7.77 21.70
CA SER A 315 10.87 -8.23 20.32
C SER A 315 9.52 -8.84 19.97
N VAL A 316 8.67 -8.06 19.30
CA VAL A 316 7.32 -8.48 18.93
C VAL A 316 7.33 -8.98 17.48
N GLN A 317 7.03 -10.26 17.29
CA GLN A 317 6.95 -10.90 15.97
C GLN A 317 5.53 -11.35 15.71
N LEU A 318 4.92 -10.84 14.64
CA LEU A 318 3.54 -11.18 14.29
C LEU A 318 3.32 -11.22 12.78
N LEU A 319 2.32 -11.99 12.38
CA LEU A 319 1.82 -12.03 11.00
C LEU A 319 0.63 -11.06 10.89
N ARG A 320 0.76 -10.01 10.06
CA ARG A 320 -0.31 -9.00 9.93
C ARG A 320 -1.60 -9.63 9.45
N GLN A 321 -2.72 -9.24 10.05
CA GLN A 321 -4.03 -9.83 9.78
C GLN A 321 -4.47 -9.65 8.33
N LYS A 322 -4.23 -8.46 7.76
CA LYS A 322 -4.70 -8.10 6.41
C LYS A 322 -3.78 -8.59 5.29
N THR A 323 -2.46 -8.42 5.45
CA THR A 323 -1.49 -8.68 4.36
C THR A 323 -0.80 -10.02 4.51
N LYS A 324 -0.94 -10.69 5.65
CA LYS A 324 -0.22 -11.93 5.99
C LYS A 324 1.29 -11.79 5.78
N ARG A 325 1.82 -10.60 6.02
CA ARG A 325 3.27 -10.33 6.01
C ARG A 325 3.76 -10.34 7.44
N GLU A 326 4.94 -10.90 7.65
CA GLU A 326 5.60 -10.86 8.95
C GLU A 326 6.08 -9.44 9.25
N VAL A 327 5.98 -9.08 10.52
CA VAL A 327 6.47 -7.82 11.06
C VAL A 327 7.22 -8.14 12.36
N ASN A 328 8.34 -7.45 12.55
CA ASN A 328 9.23 -7.62 13.69
C ASN A 328 9.53 -6.25 14.28
N ILE A 329 8.90 -5.94 15.42
CA ILE A 329 8.98 -4.63 16.09
C ILE A 329 9.93 -4.75 17.27
N LYS A 330 10.79 -3.75 17.44
CA LYS A 330 11.75 -3.63 18.55
C LYS A 330 11.36 -2.45 19.43
N LEU A 331 10.94 -2.73 20.66
CA LEU A 331 10.39 -1.74 21.58
C LEU A 331 11.29 -1.55 22.79
N PRO A 332 11.98 -0.41 22.95
CA PRO A 332 12.76 -0.17 24.16
C PRO A 332 11.88 -0.24 25.42
N CYS A 333 12.26 -1.09 26.39
CA CYS A 333 11.43 -1.36 27.58
C CYS A 333 11.17 -0.09 28.39
N TYR A 334 12.17 0.79 28.54
CA TYR A 334 12.05 2.05 29.27
C TYR A 334 11.00 3.02 28.69
N ILE A 335 10.64 2.87 27.41
CA ILE A 335 9.57 3.65 26.77
C ILE A 335 8.23 2.96 26.95
N ILE A 336 8.16 1.67 26.61
CA ILE A 336 6.87 0.99 26.46
C ILE A 336 6.30 0.46 27.78
N ASP A 337 7.15 0.14 28.76
CA ASP A 337 6.67 -0.37 30.05
C ASP A 337 5.82 0.68 30.78
N SER A 338 6.14 1.98 30.69
CA SER A 338 5.33 3.04 31.32
C SER A 338 3.93 3.19 30.70
N LEU A 339 3.82 2.96 29.39
CA LEU A 339 2.55 3.03 28.65
C LEU A 339 1.70 1.76 28.87
N LEU A 340 2.34 0.59 28.87
CA LEU A 340 1.66 -0.70 28.97
C LEU A 340 1.39 -1.15 30.40
N TYR A 341 2.05 -0.58 31.42
CA TYR A 341 1.91 -1.02 32.81
C TYR A 341 0.44 -1.18 33.26
N PRO A 342 -0.47 -0.23 32.99
CA PRO A 342 -1.89 -0.37 33.36
C PRO A 342 -2.64 -1.48 32.61
N TYR A 343 -2.13 -1.92 31.46
CA TYR A 343 -2.72 -2.99 30.65
C TYR A 343 -2.23 -4.38 31.06
N TYR A 344 -1.23 -4.46 31.93
CA TYR A 344 -0.72 -5.73 32.47
C TYR A 344 -1.67 -6.38 33.48
N TYR A 345 -2.76 -5.71 33.82
CA TYR A 345 -3.70 -6.15 34.84
C TYR A 345 -5.13 -6.21 34.28
N ASP A 346 -5.93 -7.12 34.83
CA ASP A 346 -7.34 -7.24 34.51
C ASP A 346 -8.20 -6.21 35.27
N GLU A 347 -9.51 -6.22 35.04
CA GLU A 347 -10.45 -5.22 35.60
C GLU A 347 -10.50 -5.25 37.15
N VAL A 348 -10.10 -6.37 37.76
CA VAL A 348 -10.08 -6.56 39.21
C VAL A 348 -8.66 -6.43 39.80
N GLY A 349 -7.67 -6.05 38.98
CA GLY A 349 -6.30 -5.76 39.42
C GLY A 349 -5.36 -6.96 39.47
N PHE A 350 -5.74 -8.14 38.97
CA PHE A 350 -4.80 -9.27 38.86
C PHE A 350 -3.95 -9.16 37.60
N LYS A 351 -2.68 -9.56 37.70
CA LYS A 351 -1.79 -9.58 36.56
C LYS A 351 -2.31 -10.55 35.48
N LYS A 352 -2.44 -10.05 34.25
CA LYS A 352 -2.84 -10.83 33.08
C LYS A 352 -1.86 -11.97 32.82
N LYS A 353 -2.40 -13.10 32.36
CA LYS A 353 -1.65 -14.29 31.97
C LYS A 353 -1.08 -14.12 30.57
N GLU A 354 -0.10 -14.96 30.23
CA GLU A 354 0.60 -14.94 28.95
C GLU A 354 -0.31 -14.96 27.71
N ASP A 355 -1.42 -15.68 27.77
CA ASP A 355 -2.37 -15.79 26.65
C ASP A 355 -3.41 -14.68 26.57
N ASP A 356 -3.49 -13.82 27.59
CA ASP A 356 -4.49 -12.76 27.63
C ASP A 356 -4.12 -11.65 26.65
N PHE A 357 -5.13 -10.99 26.10
CA PHE A 357 -4.95 -9.86 25.21
C PHE A 357 -4.39 -8.67 25.99
N ILE A 358 -3.40 -7.99 25.40
CA ILE A 358 -2.80 -6.78 26.01
C ILE A 358 -3.88 -5.71 26.12
N LEU A 359 -4.52 -5.36 24.99
CA LEU A 359 -5.63 -4.42 24.99
C LEU A 359 -6.95 -5.11 25.33
N ASN A 360 -7.83 -4.38 26.01
CA ASN A 360 -9.14 -4.84 26.47
C ASN A 360 -10.21 -4.84 25.34
N VAL A 361 -9.81 -5.19 24.11
CA VAL A 361 -10.72 -5.32 22.96
C VAL A 361 -11.51 -6.62 23.05
N PHE A 362 -10.86 -7.67 23.52
CA PHE A 362 -11.39 -9.02 23.64
C PHE A 362 -11.04 -9.60 25.00
N ASP A 363 -11.89 -10.49 25.50
CA ASP A 363 -11.61 -11.34 26.65
C ASP A 363 -11.30 -12.75 26.14
N LYS A 364 -10.18 -13.34 26.58
CA LYS A 364 -9.77 -14.71 26.26
C LYS A 364 -10.89 -15.72 26.47
N LYS A 365 -11.68 -15.57 27.55
CA LYS A 365 -12.75 -16.50 27.94
C LYS A 365 -13.90 -16.52 26.94
N THR A 366 -14.22 -15.36 26.36
CA THR A 366 -15.37 -15.20 25.46
C THR A 366 -14.97 -15.16 23.99
N TYR A 367 -13.72 -14.86 23.68
CA TYR A 367 -13.24 -14.65 22.30
C TYR A 367 -13.48 -15.85 21.38
N SER A 368 -13.24 -17.08 21.86
CA SER A 368 -13.42 -18.30 21.07
C SER A 368 -14.88 -18.57 20.67
N GLN A 369 -15.83 -17.97 21.38
CA GLN A 369 -17.27 -18.10 21.14
C GLN A 369 -17.79 -17.03 20.17
N LEU A 370 -16.97 -16.05 19.80
CA LEU A 370 -17.40 -14.96 18.92
C LEU A 370 -17.36 -15.38 17.46
N SER A 371 -18.45 -15.10 16.75
CA SER A 371 -18.45 -15.13 15.29
C SER A 371 -17.52 -14.06 14.72
N LYS A 372 -17.04 -14.27 13.47
CA LYS A 372 -16.24 -13.28 12.73
C LYS A 372 -16.90 -11.89 12.68
N LYS A 373 -18.24 -11.86 12.59
CA LYS A 373 -19.03 -10.62 12.59
C LYS A 373 -18.98 -9.90 13.95
N GLN A 374 -19.12 -10.64 15.05
CA GLN A 374 -19.02 -10.07 16.40
C GLN A 374 -17.61 -9.55 16.68
N ILE A 375 -16.56 -10.30 16.28
CA ILE A 375 -15.16 -9.86 16.39
C ILE A 375 -14.96 -8.53 15.68
N TYR A 376 -15.38 -8.43 14.41
CA TYR A 376 -15.28 -7.19 13.63
C TYR A 376 -16.05 -6.04 14.28
N SER A 377 -17.27 -6.29 14.77
CA SER A 377 -18.10 -5.27 15.43
C SER A 377 -17.48 -4.76 16.73
N ARG A 378 -16.99 -5.66 17.60
CA ARG A 378 -16.35 -5.30 18.87
C ARG A 378 -15.12 -4.44 18.64
N MET A 379 -14.25 -4.86 17.72
CA MET A 379 -13.07 -4.10 17.34
C MET A 379 -13.46 -2.74 16.75
N SER A 380 -14.42 -2.69 15.82
CA SER A 380 -14.86 -1.41 15.25
C SER A 380 -15.40 -0.46 16.30
N ASN A 381 -16.19 -0.95 17.26
CA ASN A 381 -16.74 -0.13 18.34
C ASN A 381 -15.62 0.38 19.25
N TYR A 382 -14.73 -0.51 19.71
CA TYR A 382 -13.59 -0.16 20.56
C TYR A 382 -12.79 1.02 19.99
N TRP A 383 -12.33 0.90 18.74
CA TRP A 383 -11.51 1.93 18.10
C TRP A 383 -12.27 3.22 17.76
N ASN A 384 -13.56 3.12 17.45
CA ASN A 384 -14.39 4.30 17.18
C ASN A 384 -14.67 5.07 18.47
N THR A 385 -15.07 4.38 19.54
CA THR A 385 -15.35 4.99 20.85
C THR A 385 -14.11 5.68 21.41
N LEU A 386 -12.95 5.03 21.34
CA LEU A 386 -11.68 5.66 21.72
C LEU A 386 -11.37 6.89 20.85
N ALA A 387 -11.70 6.85 19.56
CA ALA A 387 -11.48 8.01 18.70
C ALA A 387 -12.49 9.11 19.03
N ASP A 388 -13.73 8.80 19.36
CA ASP A 388 -14.74 9.76 19.81
C ASP A 388 -14.23 10.46 21.08
N ALA A 389 -13.87 9.70 22.11
CA ALA A 389 -13.32 10.21 23.37
C ALA A 389 -12.11 11.14 23.19
N LEU A 390 -11.15 10.76 22.33
CA LEU A 390 -9.99 11.61 22.03
C LEU A 390 -10.41 12.93 21.39
N ASN A 391 -11.20 12.88 20.31
CA ASN A 391 -11.55 14.08 19.56
C ASN A 391 -12.49 15.00 20.36
N ASP A 392 -13.41 14.43 21.14
CA ASP A 392 -14.33 15.19 21.99
C ASP A 392 -13.55 15.95 23.05
N TYR A 393 -12.55 15.32 23.69
CA TYR A 393 -11.68 15.99 24.65
C TYR A 393 -10.78 17.06 24.00
N ILE A 394 -10.18 16.78 22.84
CA ILE A 394 -9.39 17.78 22.12
C ILE A 394 -10.25 18.99 21.75
N ALA A 395 -11.51 18.79 21.39
CA ALA A 395 -12.44 19.88 21.06
C ALA A 395 -12.75 20.79 22.25
N THR A 396 -12.55 20.35 23.50
CA THR A 396 -12.71 21.21 24.68
C THR A 396 -11.49 22.10 24.96
N ILE A 397 -10.38 21.92 24.25
CA ILE A 397 -9.12 22.64 24.50
C ILE A 397 -8.95 23.77 23.47
N HIS A 398 -9.07 25.01 23.93
CA HIS A 398 -9.02 26.20 23.06
C HIS A 398 -7.72 26.36 22.24
N ASN A 399 -6.59 25.92 22.77
CA ASN A 399 -5.26 26.08 22.15
C ASN A 399 -4.66 24.74 21.68
N ALA A 400 -5.50 23.76 21.34
CA ALA A 400 -5.00 22.52 20.77
C ALA A 400 -4.39 22.76 19.38
N PRO A 401 -3.22 22.15 19.07
CA PRO A 401 -2.56 22.27 17.77
C PRO A 401 -3.50 21.99 16.59
N THR A 402 -3.29 22.71 15.49
CA THR A 402 -4.10 22.62 14.26
C THR A 402 -4.18 21.19 13.71
N SER A 403 -3.09 20.43 13.77
CA SER A 403 -3.05 19.02 13.32
C SER A 403 -3.97 18.08 14.11
N LEU A 404 -4.40 18.48 15.32
CA LEU A 404 -5.35 17.75 16.17
C LEU A 404 -6.80 18.25 15.99
N THR A 405 -7.03 19.47 15.53
CA THR A 405 -8.35 20.12 15.51
C THR A 405 -8.97 20.23 14.12
N GLU A 406 -8.19 20.37 13.05
CA GLU A 406 -8.72 20.51 11.68
C GLU A 406 -9.53 19.29 11.24
N LYS A 407 -9.12 18.10 11.71
CA LYS A 407 -9.70 16.83 11.26
C LYS A 407 -9.78 15.84 12.40
N ARG A 408 -10.85 15.05 12.31
CA ARG A 408 -11.05 13.91 13.18
C ARG A 408 -9.86 12.95 13.15
N ILE A 409 -9.17 12.85 14.28
CA ILE A 409 -8.06 11.93 14.51
C ILE A 409 -8.59 10.50 14.53
N THR A 410 -7.84 9.58 13.93
CA THR A 410 -8.12 8.14 14.00
C THR A 410 -6.85 7.40 14.32
N TYR A 411 -6.95 6.23 14.94
CA TYR A 411 -5.79 5.40 15.26
C TYR A 411 -4.99 4.90 14.05
N TYR A 412 -5.59 4.89 12.85
CA TYR A 412 -4.84 4.64 11.61
C TYR A 412 -3.85 5.76 11.27
N ALA A 413 -3.96 6.94 11.90
CA ALA A 413 -3.01 8.03 11.74
C ALA A 413 -1.68 7.77 12.47
N ALA A 414 -1.67 6.99 13.55
CA ALA A 414 -0.50 6.78 14.41
C ALA A 414 0.74 6.33 13.63
N ARG A 415 0.58 5.48 12.61
CA ARG A 415 1.68 5.08 11.72
C ARG A 415 2.28 6.24 10.96
N HIS A 416 1.43 7.05 10.34
CA HIS A 416 1.91 8.21 9.63
C HIS A 416 2.52 9.21 10.62
N THR A 417 1.95 9.36 11.82
CA THR A 417 2.49 10.25 12.85
C THR A 417 3.89 9.82 13.28
N ALA A 418 4.10 8.52 13.54
CA ALA A 418 5.40 7.97 13.88
C ALA A 418 6.44 8.27 12.79
N LEU A 419 6.12 7.97 11.53
CA LEU A 419 7.02 8.24 10.41
C LEU A 419 7.27 9.74 10.21
N ASN A 420 6.26 10.58 10.45
CA ASN A 420 6.41 12.03 10.36
C ASN A 420 7.30 12.60 11.44
N VAL A 421 7.09 12.21 12.69
CA VAL A 421 7.91 12.65 13.81
C VAL A 421 9.36 12.20 13.65
N LEU A 422 9.60 11.00 13.12
CA LEU A 422 10.96 10.51 12.82
C LEU A 422 11.65 11.37 11.76
N ASN A 423 10.94 11.68 10.67
CA ASN A 423 11.45 12.57 9.63
C ASN A 423 11.80 13.96 10.19
N ASP A 424 10.91 14.53 11.02
CA ASP A 424 11.13 15.84 11.64
C ASP A 424 12.30 15.82 12.65
N LYS A 425 12.58 14.65 13.25
CA LYS A 425 13.74 14.43 14.12
C LYS A 425 15.02 14.04 13.37
N GLY A 426 15.02 14.11 12.04
CA GLY A 426 16.22 13.93 11.21
C GLY A 426 16.54 12.48 10.83
N ALA A 427 15.62 11.52 11.01
CA ALA A 427 15.83 10.15 10.54
C ALA A 427 15.99 10.09 9.01
N THR A 428 16.84 9.18 8.56
CA THR A 428 17.09 8.90 7.14
C THR A 428 15.87 8.26 6.47
N LEU A 429 15.80 8.36 5.14
CA LEU A 429 14.73 7.70 4.39
C LEU A 429 14.85 6.18 4.44
N GLU A 430 16.06 5.62 4.56
CA GLU A 430 16.21 4.18 4.78
C GLU A 430 15.64 3.74 6.13
N GLU A 431 15.90 4.48 7.22
CA GLU A 431 15.34 4.19 8.54
C GLU A 431 13.80 4.25 8.51
N ILE A 432 13.24 5.30 7.92
CA ILE A 432 11.79 5.46 7.75
C ILE A 432 11.21 4.33 6.87
N ALA A 433 11.88 3.94 5.79
CA ALA A 433 11.45 2.84 4.93
C ALA A 433 11.45 1.49 5.65
N ASN A 434 12.50 1.22 6.43
CA ASN A 434 12.63 0.02 7.26
C ASN A 434 11.50 -0.05 8.30
N MET A 435 11.23 1.04 9.03
CA MET A 435 10.10 1.10 9.97
C MET A 435 8.74 1.02 9.26
N ALA A 436 8.64 1.59 8.06
CA ALA A 436 7.45 1.49 7.23
C ALA A 436 7.26 0.10 6.59
N GLY A 437 8.24 -0.81 6.66
CA GLY A 437 8.18 -2.13 6.03
C GLY A 437 7.94 -2.05 4.51
N HIS A 438 8.48 -1.01 3.89
CA HIS A 438 8.32 -0.69 2.47
C HIS A 438 9.70 -0.51 1.83
N ASP A 439 9.81 -0.80 0.53
CA ASP A 439 10.97 -0.35 -0.23
C ASP A 439 10.93 1.18 -0.42
N LEU A 440 12.10 1.78 -0.62
CA LEU A 440 12.26 3.23 -0.75
C LEU A 440 11.38 3.82 -1.86
N LYS A 441 11.26 3.14 -3.00
CA LYS A 441 10.43 3.57 -4.15
C LYS A 441 8.94 3.61 -3.83
N THR A 442 8.48 2.71 -2.97
CA THR A 442 7.10 2.70 -2.46
C THR A 442 6.91 3.83 -1.46
N LEU A 443 7.90 4.07 -0.59
CA LEU A 443 7.89 5.18 0.37
C LEU A 443 7.78 6.54 -0.33
N GLU A 444 8.56 6.75 -1.39
CA GLU A 444 8.59 7.96 -2.21
C GLU A 444 7.22 8.32 -2.79
N LYS A 445 6.44 7.32 -3.22
CA LYS A 445 5.12 7.53 -3.84
C LYS A 445 3.99 7.77 -2.84
N SER A 446 4.08 7.24 -1.63
CA SER A 446 2.98 7.28 -0.67
C SER A 446 3.22 8.18 0.54
N TYR A 447 4.47 8.50 0.88
CA TYR A 447 4.82 9.20 2.13
C TYR A 447 5.57 10.53 1.90
N LEU A 448 6.52 10.60 0.94
CA LEU A 448 7.37 11.79 0.73
C LEU A 448 6.67 13.06 0.20
N GLY A 449 5.46 12.95 -0.36
CA GLY A 449 4.74 14.11 -0.89
C GLY A 449 4.53 15.23 0.15
N ASP A 450 4.28 14.85 1.41
CA ASP A 450 4.01 15.80 2.50
C ASP A 450 5.30 16.15 3.28
N PHE A 451 6.26 15.22 3.39
CA PHE A 451 7.58 15.47 4.01
C PHE A 451 8.36 16.60 3.34
N ASN A 452 8.11 16.77 2.05
CA ASN A 452 8.80 17.76 1.26
C ASN A 452 8.22 19.17 1.42
N ILE A 453 7.06 19.39 2.05
CA ILE A 453 6.49 20.74 2.15
C ILE A 453 7.34 21.59 3.10
N LYS A 454 7.57 21.12 4.33
CA LYS A 454 8.41 21.84 5.30
C LYS A 454 9.83 22.04 4.77
N ARG A 455 10.46 20.99 4.25
CA ARG A 455 11.80 21.10 3.61
C ARG A 455 11.80 22.04 2.41
N LYS A 456 10.74 22.08 1.59
CA LYS A 456 10.63 23.05 0.48
C LYS A 456 10.44 24.47 0.99
N VAL A 457 9.66 24.67 2.06
CA VAL A 457 9.49 25.99 2.68
C VAL A 457 10.81 26.44 3.28
N GLU A 458 11.49 25.62 4.08
CA GLU A 458 12.82 25.89 4.64
C GLU A 458 13.87 26.10 3.55
N SER A 459 13.90 25.27 2.51
CA SER A 459 14.83 25.45 1.38
C SER A 459 14.53 26.74 0.61
N ASN A 460 13.25 27.11 0.45
CA ASN A 460 12.89 28.40 -0.10
C ASN A 460 13.30 29.55 0.83
N LEU A 461 13.08 29.44 2.14
CA LEU A 461 13.51 30.46 3.11
C LEU A 461 15.03 30.64 3.04
N ARG A 462 15.82 29.57 2.98
CA ARG A 462 17.28 29.62 2.76
C ARG A 462 17.71 30.29 1.46
N ILE A 463 16.85 30.33 0.43
CA ILE A 463 17.14 31.10 -0.81
C ILE A 463 17.02 32.60 -0.55
N TRP A 464 16.16 33.01 0.39
CA TRP A 464 15.83 34.41 0.66
C TRP A 464 16.50 34.97 1.92
N GLU A 465 16.85 34.11 2.88
CA GLU A 465 17.56 34.44 4.12
C GLU A 465 19.05 34.19 3.89
N ASN A 466 19.89 35.21 4.09
CA ASN A 466 21.35 35.11 4.01
C ASN A 466 21.93 34.32 5.22
N GLU A 467 21.43 33.12 5.48
CA GLU A 467 22.05 32.24 6.47
C GLU A 467 23.23 31.50 5.83
N PRO A 468 24.43 31.54 6.44
CA PRO A 468 25.56 30.76 5.98
C PRO A 468 25.22 29.26 6.07
N ILE A 469 25.62 28.51 5.05
CA ILE A 469 25.45 27.06 4.99
C ILE A 469 26.19 26.46 6.20
N GLN A 470 25.47 25.86 7.15
CA GLN A 470 26.11 25.05 8.21
C GLN A 470 26.65 23.76 7.57
N GLU A 471 27.98 23.64 7.50
CA GLU A 471 28.71 22.55 6.83
C GLU A 471 28.64 21.18 7.55
N GLU A 472 28.00 21.06 8.72
CA GLU A 472 28.10 19.86 9.57
C GLU A 472 27.39 18.57 9.06
N ALA A 473 26.88 18.54 7.83
CA ALA A 473 26.17 17.35 7.30
C ALA A 473 26.82 16.66 6.09
N ILE A 474 27.97 17.12 5.59
CA ILE A 474 28.56 16.57 4.35
C ILE A 474 29.81 15.70 4.60
N GLU A 475 30.47 15.80 5.75
CA GLU A 475 31.74 15.08 5.99
C GLU A 475 31.62 13.55 6.18
N SER A 476 30.42 12.97 6.32
CA SER A 476 30.30 11.51 6.51
C SER A 476 30.11 10.68 5.24
N SER A 477 29.98 11.30 4.05
CA SER A 477 29.72 10.54 2.80
C SER A 477 30.86 10.50 1.78
N TRP A 478 32.01 11.14 2.05
CA TRP A 478 33.10 11.27 1.07
C TRP A 478 34.45 10.65 1.47
N GLU A 479 34.59 10.02 2.63
CA GLU A 479 35.90 9.49 3.10
C GLU A 479 36.12 7.97 2.98
N ASN A 480 35.27 7.22 2.29
CA ASN A 480 35.51 5.77 2.10
C ASN A 480 35.35 5.28 0.65
N GLU A 481 35.93 6.01 -0.31
CA GLU A 481 36.36 5.40 -1.57
C GLU A 481 37.89 5.41 -1.63
N PRO A 482 38.56 4.25 -1.75
CA PRO A 482 40.01 4.23 -1.93
C PRO A 482 40.32 4.86 -3.30
N ARG A 483 41.06 5.98 -3.28
CA ARG A 483 41.67 6.54 -4.48
C ARG A 483 42.57 5.46 -5.09
N GLN A 484 42.15 4.90 -6.22
CA GLN A 484 43.10 4.26 -7.12
C GLN A 484 43.92 5.38 -7.76
N GLU A 485 45.14 5.59 -7.24
CA GLU A 485 46.17 6.33 -7.94
C GLU A 485 46.57 5.52 -9.19
N GLU A 486 45.96 5.83 -10.32
CA GLU A 486 46.53 5.47 -11.62
C GLU A 486 47.77 6.34 -11.83
N THR A 487 48.91 5.72 -11.58
CA THR A 487 50.23 6.18 -12.01
C THR A 487 50.26 6.23 -13.53
N ILE A 488 50.22 7.43 -14.09
CA ILE A 488 50.58 7.68 -15.49
C ILE A 488 52.10 7.82 -15.55
N GLU A 489 52.81 6.71 -15.73
CA GLU A 489 54.16 6.74 -16.29
C GLU A 489 54.05 6.55 -17.81
N GLY A 490 54.42 7.61 -18.53
CA GLY A 490 54.59 7.55 -19.97
C GLY A 490 55.88 6.84 -20.36
N SER A 491 55.84 6.11 -21.47
CA SER A 491 57.00 5.97 -22.34
C SER A 491 56.56 5.96 -23.79
N TRP A 492 57.26 6.78 -24.57
CA TRP A 492 57.15 6.95 -26.01
C TRP A 492 57.95 5.85 -26.73
N GLU A 493 57.61 5.66 -28.02
CA GLU A 493 58.46 5.09 -29.08
C GLU A 493 58.75 3.57 -29.10
N ASN A 494 58.18 2.83 -30.04
CA ASN A 494 58.75 2.68 -31.40
C ASN A 494 57.96 1.68 -32.28
N GLN A 495 57.81 2.07 -33.54
CA GLN A 495 57.46 1.28 -34.73
C GLN A 495 58.56 0.22 -35.03
N PRO A 496 58.32 -0.81 -35.87
CA PRO A 496 57.81 -0.75 -37.26
C PRO A 496 56.33 -1.05 -37.46
#